data_AF-A0A1C4TMT7-F1
#
_entry.id   AF-A0A1C4TMT7-F1
#
_cell.length_a   1.000
_cell.length_b   1.000
_cell.length_c   1.000
_cell.angle_alpha   90.00
_cell.angle_beta   90.00
_cell.angle_gamma   90.00
#
_symmetry.space_group_name_H-M   'P 1'
#
loop_
_entity.id
_entity.type
_entity.pdbx_description
1 polymer ?
#
loop_
_entity_poly.entity_id
_entity_poly.type
_entity_poly.pdbx_seq_one_letter_code
_entity_poly.pdbx_strand_id
1 'polypeptide(L)'
;MSMRRTTTTRRALAAVSVTAALAFALAGCGDDGGEKPGNEGSSASSAPASPSAEDKGESQQEDTAAGENVDPNAKLAEIRGDGLVMTIHQAKRDSGGFITLQASIKNEGTQSKNTTAWAGTETALLAKNPNSVAGATLVDKVGKKRYYILRDTENRCLCTTGIPPLLAGKTTSVFMQFPAPPETTTEVDFTLPTFATTSVKISG
;
A
#
# COMPACT_ATOMS: atom_id res chain seq x y z
N MET A 1 -11.46 67.94 16.01
CA MET A 1 -11.90 67.55 14.65
C MET A 1 -13.03 66.55 14.77
N SER A 2 -14.16 66.87 14.13
CA SER A 2 -15.35 66.03 14.04
C SER A 2 -15.14 64.98 12.95
N MET A 3 -15.49 63.72 13.21
CA MET A 3 -15.93 62.79 12.17
C MET A 3 -17.10 61.97 12.70
N ARG A 4 -18.31 62.50 12.47
CA ARG A 4 -19.52 61.70 12.26
C ARG A 4 -19.52 61.24 10.80
N ARG A 5 -20.15 60.07 10.56
CA ARG A 5 -20.84 59.56 9.35
C ARG A 5 -20.39 58.11 9.07
N THR A 6 -21.21 57.13 8.76
CA THR A 6 -22.67 57.01 8.64
C THR A 6 -22.91 55.51 8.48
N THR A 7 -23.70 54.90 9.35
CA THR A 7 -24.28 53.57 9.12
C THR A 7 -25.29 53.67 7.98
N THR A 8 -25.05 52.95 6.88
CA THR A 8 -26.03 52.87 5.79
C THR A 8 -26.44 51.41 5.62
N THR A 9 -27.58 51.09 6.20
CA THR A 9 -28.40 49.92 5.91
C THR A 9 -28.93 50.03 4.48
N ARG A 10 -28.71 49.01 3.65
CA ARG A 10 -29.61 48.71 2.52
C ARG A 10 -29.86 47.21 2.46
N ARG A 11 -31.11 46.86 2.82
CA ARG A 11 -31.77 45.61 2.43
C ARG A 11 -31.99 45.65 0.92
N ALA A 12 -31.68 44.56 0.23
CA ALA A 12 -32.46 44.08 -0.91
C ALA A 12 -32.13 42.60 -1.15
N LEU A 13 -33.18 41.80 -1.10
CA LEU A 13 -33.22 40.36 -1.34
C LEU A 13 -32.94 40.05 -2.80
N ALA A 14 -32.13 39.02 -3.05
CA ALA A 14 -32.21 38.24 -4.28
C ALA A 14 -31.78 36.80 -3.97
N ALA A 15 -32.76 35.96 -3.67
CA ALA A 15 -32.61 34.52 -3.67
C ALA A 15 -32.56 34.05 -5.12
N VAL A 16 -31.46 33.41 -5.53
CA VAL A 16 -31.38 32.69 -6.81
C VAL A 16 -31.18 31.22 -6.49
N SER A 17 -32.29 30.48 -6.51
CA SER A 17 -32.33 29.03 -6.46
C SER A 17 -32.01 28.48 -7.85
N VAL A 18 -30.83 27.88 -8.03
CA VAL A 18 -30.52 27.08 -9.21
C VAL A 18 -30.80 25.62 -8.88
N THR A 19 -32.00 25.16 -9.21
CA THR A 19 -32.36 23.74 -9.24
C THR A 19 -31.84 23.13 -10.55
N ALA A 20 -30.71 22.42 -10.49
CA ALA A 20 -30.30 21.52 -11.56
C ALA A 20 -30.85 20.12 -11.25
N ALA A 21 -31.99 19.78 -11.87
CA ALA A 21 -32.51 18.42 -11.88
C ALA A 21 -31.77 17.63 -12.97
N LEU A 22 -30.83 16.77 -12.60
CA LEU A 22 -30.33 15.72 -13.48
C LEU A 22 -31.23 14.49 -13.32
N ALA A 23 -32.11 14.27 -14.29
CA ALA A 23 -32.80 12.99 -14.46
C ALA A 23 -31.89 12.03 -15.23
N PHE A 24 -31.29 11.06 -14.54
CA PHE A 24 -30.74 9.87 -15.19
C PHE A 24 -31.82 8.81 -15.22
N ALA A 25 -32.33 8.52 -16.42
CA ALA A 25 -33.12 7.32 -16.69
C ALA A 25 -32.16 6.13 -16.80
N LEU A 26 -32.14 5.26 -15.79
CA LEU A 26 -31.61 3.90 -15.94
C LEU A 26 -32.78 3.00 -16.31
N ALA A 27 -32.89 2.69 -17.60
CA ALA A 27 -33.60 1.51 -18.07
C ALA A 27 -32.71 0.29 -17.75
N GLY A 28 -32.83 -0.21 -16.52
CA GLY A 28 -32.32 -1.52 -16.13
C GLY A 28 -33.42 -2.55 -16.35
N CYS A 29 -33.34 -3.26 -17.47
CA CYS A 29 -34.11 -4.48 -17.72
C CYS A 29 -33.51 -5.58 -16.84
N GLY A 30 -34.17 -5.86 -15.71
CA GLY A 30 -33.89 -6.98 -14.83
C GLY A 30 -35.18 -7.73 -14.61
N ASP A 31 -35.53 -8.57 -15.57
CA ASP A 31 -36.59 -9.57 -15.49
C ASP A 31 -35.92 -10.93 -15.44
N ASP A 32 -36.06 -11.62 -14.32
CA ASP A 32 -36.28 -13.07 -14.30
C ASP A 32 -36.86 -13.42 -12.92
N GLY A 33 -38.18 -13.51 -12.86
CA GLY A 33 -38.90 -14.11 -11.75
C GLY A 33 -39.25 -15.56 -12.09
N GLY A 34 -39.16 -16.47 -11.11
CA GLY A 34 -39.81 -17.77 -11.21
C GLY A 34 -39.25 -18.85 -10.28
N GLU A 35 -39.93 -19.11 -9.17
CA GLU A 35 -39.71 -20.28 -8.34
C GLU A 35 -40.48 -21.53 -8.85
N LYS A 36 -39.72 -22.64 -9.05
CA LYS A 36 -40.01 -24.09 -8.76
C LYS A 36 -41.17 -24.81 -9.51
N PRO A 37 -41.27 -26.18 -9.54
CA PRO A 37 -40.45 -27.24 -8.90
C PRO A 37 -40.06 -28.47 -9.79
N GLY A 38 -39.11 -29.29 -9.28
CA GLY A 38 -39.05 -30.76 -9.44
C GLY A 38 -38.40 -31.34 -10.72
N ASN A 39 -37.30 -32.09 -10.60
CA ASN A 39 -37.32 -33.54 -10.33
C ASN A 39 -35.89 -34.09 -10.22
N GLU A 40 -35.81 -35.23 -9.56
CA GLU A 40 -34.69 -36.06 -9.10
C GLU A 40 -33.61 -36.41 -10.14
N GLY A 41 -32.38 -36.61 -9.66
CA GLY A 41 -31.29 -37.19 -10.46
C GLY A 41 -29.95 -37.28 -9.73
N SER A 42 -29.81 -38.30 -8.87
CA SER A 42 -28.58 -39.02 -8.48
C SER A 42 -27.32 -38.29 -7.97
N SER A 43 -27.08 -38.48 -6.67
CA SER A 43 -25.86 -39.04 -6.07
C SER A 43 -24.50 -38.80 -6.74
N ALA A 44 -23.65 -38.03 -6.06
CA ALA A 44 -22.38 -38.54 -5.53
C ALA A 44 -21.85 -37.61 -4.43
N SER A 45 -21.79 -38.16 -3.22
CA SER A 45 -21.19 -37.58 -2.03
C SER A 45 -19.67 -37.48 -2.18
N SER A 46 -19.07 -36.39 -1.72
CA SER A 46 -17.65 -36.35 -1.34
C SER A 46 -17.53 -35.54 -0.07
N ALA A 47 -17.53 -36.28 1.03
CA ALA A 47 -17.24 -35.79 2.37
C ALA A 47 -15.74 -35.40 2.50
N PRO A 48 -15.37 -34.62 3.52
CA PRO A 48 -14.08 -33.94 3.62
C PRO A 48 -12.95 -34.88 4.06
N ALA A 49 -11.77 -34.73 3.45
CA ALA A 49 -10.57 -35.40 3.91
C ALA A 49 -10.07 -34.76 5.22
N SER A 50 -10.04 -35.56 6.29
CA SER A 50 -9.30 -35.28 7.52
C SER A 50 -7.86 -35.85 7.42
N PRO A 51 -6.92 -35.40 8.27
CA PRO A 51 -5.52 -35.24 7.95
C PRO A 51 -4.69 -36.52 8.12
N SER A 52 -3.68 -36.68 7.28
CA SER A 52 -2.53 -37.55 7.56
C SER A 52 -1.31 -36.66 7.76
N ALA A 53 -0.81 -36.69 8.99
CA ALA A 53 0.55 -36.28 9.31
C ALA A 53 1.53 -37.32 8.74
N GLU A 54 2.62 -36.86 8.13
CA GLU A 54 4.00 -37.20 8.52
C GLU A 54 5.00 -36.54 7.57
N ASP A 55 5.65 -35.52 8.12
CA ASP A 55 7.08 -35.22 8.09
C ASP A 55 7.84 -35.31 6.74
N LYS A 56 8.16 -34.13 6.20
CA LYS A 56 9.55 -33.74 5.88
C LYS A 56 9.63 -32.25 5.62
N GLY A 57 10.65 -31.63 6.22
CA GLY A 57 10.86 -30.18 6.24
C GLY A 57 10.89 -29.53 4.86
N GLU A 58 9.96 -28.60 4.65
CA GLU A 58 10.07 -27.54 3.67
C GLU A 58 10.07 -26.22 4.44
N SER A 59 11.13 -25.44 4.19
CA SER A 59 11.21 -24.04 4.56
C SER A 59 9.90 -23.36 4.17
N GLN A 60 9.22 -22.77 5.16
CA GLN A 60 8.10 -21.87 4.95
C GLN A 60 8.58 -20.76 4.02
N GLN A 61 8.29 -20.90 2.73
CA GLN A 61 8.28 -19.79 1.80
C GLN A 61 7.10 -18.94 2.25
N GLU A 62 7.39 -17.90 3.02
CA GLU A 62 6.42 -16.85 3.30
C GLU A 62 5.95 -16.32 1.93
N ASP A 63 4.65 -16.48 1.67
CA ASP A 63 3.96 -16.00 0.49
C ASP A 63 3.89 -14.46 0.57
N THR A 64 5.05 -13.82 0.38
CA THR A 64 5.10 -12.41 0.07
C THR A 64 4.73 -12.28 -1.39
N ALA A 65 3.73 -11.46 -1.72
CA ALA A 65 3.35 -11.02 -3.07
C ALA A 65 4.47 -10.25 -3.83
N ALA A 66 5.73 -10.56 -3.52
CA ALA A 66 6.91 -10.25 -4.28
C ALA A 66 6.84 -11.03 -5.60
N GLY A 67 6.60 -10.32 -6.71
CA GLY A 67 6.51 -10.93 -8.04
C GLY A 67 7.66 -11.89 -8.34
N GLU A 68 7.34 -12.92 -9.13
CA GLU A 68 8.04 -14.18 -9.45
C GLU A 68 9.48 -14.05 -10.04
N ASN A 69 10.18 -12.92 -9.89
CA ASN A 69 11.50 -12.71 -10.51
C ASN A 69 12.32 -11.60 -9.83
N VAL A 70 12.67 -11.79 -8.56
CA VAL A 70 13.67 -10.93 -7.90
C VAL A 70 14.91 -11.74 -7.60
N ASP A 71 16.05 -11.27 -8.14
CA ASP A 71 17.35 -11.78 -7.77
C ASP A 71 17.70 -11.27 -6.37
N PRO A 72 17.74 -12.14 -5.34
CA PRO A 72 18.05 -11.72 -3.98
C PRO A 72 19.51 -11.22 -3.84
N ASN A 73 20.37 -11.48 -4.83
CA ASN A 73 21.75 -10.99 -4.87
C ASN A 73 21.88 -9.62 -5.53
N ALA A 74 20.84 -9.16 -6.24
CA ALA A 74 20.82 -7.81 -6.77
C ALA A 74 20.83 -6.82 -5.60
N LYS A 75 21.71 -5.84 -5.67
CA LYS A 75 21.88 -4.81 -4.64
C LYS A 75 21.86 -3.44 -5.30
N LEU A 76 20.65 -2.88 -5.44
CA LEU A 76 20.45 -1.55 -6.02
C LEU A 76 20.86 -0.45 -5.05
N ALA A 77 20.56 -0.64 -3.77
CA ALA A 77 20.95 0.27 -2.70
C ALA A 77 20.99 -0.47 -1.36
N GLU A 78 21.73 0.09 -0.41
CA GLU A 78 21.75 -0.34 0.99
C GLU A 78 21.62 0.87 1.89
N ILE A 79 20.77 0.74 2.91
CA ILE A 79 20.50 1.82 3.84
C ILE A 79 20.48 1.29 5.26
N ARG A 80 21.05 2.09 6.17
CA ARG A 80 21.17 1.73 7.58
C ARG A 80 20.28 2.64 8.44
N GLY A 81 19.83 2.09 9.57
CA GLY A 81 19.00 2.80 10.52
C GLY A 81 18.78 1.99 11.78
N ASP A 82 19.06 2.57 12.96
CA ASP A 82 18.78 1.95 14.26
C ASP A 82 19.31 0.50 14.44
N GLY A 83 20.52 0.21 13.94
CA GLY A 83 21.11 -1.15 13.99
C GLY A 83 20.52 -2.15 12.99
N LEU A 84 19.70 -1.66 12.06
CA LEU A 84 19.15 -2.42 10.94
C LEU A 84 19.86 -2.04 9.64
N VAL A 85 19.92 -3.00 8.73
CA VAL A 85 20.37 -2.82 7.36
C VAL A 85 19.25 -3.24 6.43
N MET A 86 18.82 -2.34 5.57
CA MET A 86 17.89 -2.64 4.49
C MET A 86 18.64 -2.68 3.16
N THR A 87 18.47 -3.76 2.40
CA THR A 87 18.99 -3.92 1.05
C THR A 87 17.85 -3.89 0.05
N ILE A 88 17.88 -2.95 -0.89
CA ILE A 88 16.91 -2.86 -1.98
C ILE A 88 17.40 -3.71 -3.14
N HIS A 89 16.62 -4.71 -3.51
CA HIS A 89 16.94 -5.67 -4.56
C HIS A 89 16.36 -5.27 -5.91
N GLN A 90 15.17 -4.66 -5.89
CA GLN A 90 14.47 -4.27 -7.11
C GLN A 90 13.63 -3.03 -6.86
N ALA A 91 13.57 -2.14 -7.86
CA ALA A 91 12.55 -1.12 -8.02
C ALA A 91 12.13 -1.15 -9.50
N LYS A 92 10.95 -1.71 -9.77
CA LYS A 92 10.50 -2.02 -11.12
C LYS A 92 9.13 -1.42 -11.39
N ARG A 93 9.01 -0.69 -12.51
CA ARG A 93 7.71 -0.29 -13.07
C ARG A 93 6.98 -1.50 -13.60
N ASP A 94 5.68 -1.50 -13.36
CA ASP A 94 4.73 -2.44 -13.91
C ASP A 94 3.84 -1.74 -14.94
N SER A 95 3.32 -2.50 -15.90
CA SER A 95 2.42 -2.00 -16.95
C SER A 95 1.09 -1.46 -16.41
N GLY A 96 0.73 -1.81 -15.16
CA GLY A 96 -0.40 -1.26 -14.42
C GLY A 96 -0.21 0.18 -13.93
N GLY A 97 0.94 0.82 -14.16
CA GLY A 97 1.21 2.20 -13.75
C GLY A 97 1.68 2.34 -12.30
N PHE A 98 2.35 1.30 -11.79
CA PHE A 98 2.89 1.25 -10.43
C PHE A 98 4.37 0.92 -10.45
N ILE A 99 5.06 1.23 -9.36
CA ILE A 99 6.39 0.70 -9.07
C ILE A 99 6.28 -0.25 -7.89
N THR A 100 6.83 -1.45 -8.05
CA THR A 100 7.05 -2.39 -6.95
C THR A 100 8.52 -2.33 -6.54
N LEU A 101 8.75 -2.00 -5.27
CA LEU A 101 10.06 -2.07 -4.64
C LEU A 101 10.11 -3.31 -3.77
N GLN A 102 11.19 -4.09 -3.89
CA GLN A 102 11.45 -5.24 -3.05
C GLN A 102 12.78 -5.10 -2.32
N ALA A 103 12.77 -5.42 -1.03
CA ALA A 103 13.91 -5.26 -0.15
C ALA A 103 13.96 -6.36 0.91
N SER A 104 15.13 -6.53 1.51
CA SER A 104 15.31 -7.29 2.75
C SER A 104 15.77 -6.35 3.86
N ILE A 105 15.25 -6.56 5.08
CA ILE A 105 15.67 -5.83 6.28
C ILE A 105 16.28 -6.83 7.25
N LYS A 106 17.55 -6.63 7.59
CA LYS A 106 18.30 -7.43 8.55
C LYS A 106 18.55 -6.65 9.83
N ASN A 107 18.34 -7.29 10.98
CA ASN A 107 18.77 -6.75 12.26
C ASN A 107 20.21 -7.18 12.56
N GLU A 108 21.15 -6.25 12.46
CA GLU A 108 22.57 -6.48 12.78
C GLU A 108 22.93 -6.08 14.22
N GLY A 109 21.94 -5.61 14.99
CA GLY A 109 22.08 -5.31 16.40
C GLY A 109 22.04 -6.55 17.29
N THR A 110 22.14 -6.31 18.60
CA THR A 110 22.15 -7.36 19.63
C THR A 110 20.79 -7.56 20.30
N GLN A 111 19.81 -6.71 20.03
CA GLN A 111 18.47 -6.74 20.62
C GLN A 111 17.39 -6.86 19.55
N SER A 112 16.21 -7.35 19.94
CA SER A 112 15.03 -7.32 19.08
C SER A 112 14.62 -5.88 18.77
N LYS A 113 14.15 -5.64 17.54
CA LYS A 113 13.70 -4.33 17.06
C LYS A 113 12.22 -4.36 16.69
N ASN A 114 11.48 -3.40 17.21
CA ASN A 114 10.07 -3.22 16.85
C ASN A 114 9.98 -2.63 15.43
N THR A 115 9.01 -3.09 14.66
CA THR A 115 8.75 -2.71 13.26
C THR A 115 7.69 -1.61 13.15
N THR A 116 6.99 -1.27 14.25
CA THR A 116 5.88 -0.31 14.24
C THR A 116 6.24 1.06 13.71
N ALA A 117 7.46 1.53 13.98
CA ALA A 117 7.90 2.85 13.55
C ALA A 117 7.93 3.00 12.02
N TRP A 118 8.11 1.90 11.28
CA TRP A 118 8.21 1.90 9.81
C TRP A 118 6.89 2.24 9.14
N ALA A 119 5.76 2.06 9.83
CA ALA A 119 4.45 2.46 9.34
C ALA A 119 4.27 3.99 9.33
N GLY A 120 5.15 4.75 9.98
CA GLY A 120 5.06 6.20 10.08
C GLY A 120 4.15 6.67 11.22
N THR A 121 3.64 7.90 11.14
CA THR A 121 2.90 8.56 12.24
C THR A 121 1.48 8.97 11.87
N GLU A 122 1.03 8.65 10.64
CA GLU A 122 -0.29 9.01 10.16
C GLU A 122 -1.34 8.07 10.78
N THR A 123 -2.31 8.64 11.49
CA THR A 123 -3.22 7.90 12.37
C THR A 123 -4.10 6.90 11.62
N ALA A 124 -4.65 7.26 10.47
CA ALA A 124 -5.50 6.36 9.68
C ALA A 124 -4.70 5.18 9.10
N LEU A 125 -3.48 5.45 8.63
CA LEU A 125 -2.56 4.41 8.19
C LEU A 125 -2.19 3.46 9.33
N LEU A 126 -1.81 3.98 10.50
CA LEU A 126 -1.43 3.19 11.66
C LEU A 126 -2.57 2.30 12.17
N ALA A 127 -3.81 2.79 12.12
CA ALA A 127 -4.98 2.03 12.55
C ALA A 127 -5.20 0.75 11.73
N LYS A 128 -4.68 0.70 10.50
CA LYS A 128 -4.87 -0.43 9.57
C LYS A 128 -3.58 -1.20 9.26
N ASN A 129 -2.41 -0.59 9.48
CA ASN A 129 -1.11 -1.14 9.10
C ASN A 129 -0.04 -0.95 10.20
N PRO A 130 -0.32 -1.32 11.47
CA PRO A 130 0.53 -0.95 12.60
C PRO A 130 1.96 -1.52 12.55
N ASN A 131 2.13 -2.72 11.99
CA ASN A 131 3.43 -3.40 11.85
C ASN A 131 3.74 -3.59 10.36
N SER A 132 4.04 -2.50 9.67
CA SER A 132 4.20 -2.51 8.21
C SER A 132 5.27 -1.55 7.76
N VAL A 133 5.61 -1.60 6.47
CA VAL A 133 6.48 -0.62 5.81
C VAL A 133 5.69 0.53 5.17
N ALA A 134 4.44 0.76 5.59
CA ALA A 134 3.53 1.70 4.96
C ALA A 134 3.95 3.17 5.02
N GLY A 135 4.90 3.51 5.90
CA GLY A 135 5.48 4.85 6.00
C GLY A 135 6.52 5.16 4.92
N ALA A 136 6.84 4.22 4.04
CA ALA A 136 7.81 4.45 2.98
C ALA A 136 7.33 5.49 1.96
N THR A 137 8.27 6.23 1.39
CA THR A 137 8.01 7.22 0.33
C THR A 137 9.10 7.19 -0.74
N LEU A 138 8.72 7.60 -1.96
CA LEU A 138 9.64 7.91 -3.05
C LEU A 138 9.57 9.40 -3.35
N VAL A 139 10.71 10.04 -3.61
CA VAL A 139 10.77 11.44 -4.05
C VAL A 139 11.43 11.51 -5.41
N ASP A 140 10.65 11.91 -6.40
CA ASP A 140 11.14 12.34 -7.71
C ASP A 140 11.57 13.81 -7.61
N LYS A 141 12.87 14.05 -7.57
CA LYS A 141 13.44 15.40 -7.53
C LYS A 141 13.20 16.17 -8.83
N VAL A 142 13.15 15.48 -9.97
CA VAL A 142 13.00 16.09 -11.29
C VAL A 142 11.55 16.56 -11.48
N GLY A 143 10.58 15.67 -11.25
CA GLY A 143 9.16 15.99 -11.27
C GLY A 143 8.66 16.74 -10.04
N LYS A 144 9.50 16.90 -9.01
CA LYS A 144 9.21 17.59 -7.74
C LYS A 144 7.99 17.00 -7.01
N LYS A 145 7.88 15.67 -7.04
CA LYS A 145 6.77 14.93 -6.44
C LYS A 145 7.27 13.96 -5.38
N ARG A 146 6.49 13.83 -4.31
CA ARG A 146 6.60 12.75 -3.34
C ARG A 146 5.45 11.77 -3.57
N TYR A 147 5.79 10.49 -3.64
CA TYR A 147 4.88 9.37 -3.79
C TYR A 147 4.82 8.61 -2.49
N TYR A 148 3.61 8.29 -2.05
CA TYR A 148 3.34 7.44 -0.89
C TYR A 148 2.90 6.06 -1.38
N ILE A 149 3.01 5.06 -0.50
CA ILE A 149 2.51 3.71 -0.78
C ILE A 149 1.02 3.76 -1.14
N LEU A 150 0.64 2.96 -2.14
CA LEU A 150 -0.75 2.76 -2.56
C LEU A 150 -1.58 2.21 -1.41
N ARG A 151 -2.84 2.65 -1.33
CA ARG A 151 -3.79 2.19 -0.32
C ARG A 151 -5.14 1.91 -0.97
N ASP A 152 -5.89 0.98 -0.37
CA ASP A 152 -7.29 0.79 -0.72
C ASP A 152 -8.20 1.81 -0.01
N THR A 153 -9.51 1.71 -0.26
CA THR A 153 -10.55 2.57 0.32
C THR A 153 -10.69 2.39 1.83
N GLU A 154 -10.08 1.36 2.42
CA GLU A 154 -10.09 1.08 3.85
C GLU A 154 -8.76 1.41 4.53
N ASN A 155 -7.86 2.13 3.83
CA ASN A 155 -6.52 2.52 4.26
C ASN A 155 -5.52 1.36 4.43
N ARG A 156 -5.79 0.15 3.94
CA ARG A 156 -4.77 -0.91 3.92
C ARG A 156 -3.74 -0.61 2.85
N CYS A 157 -2.46 -0.69 3.21
CA CYS A 157 -1.37 -0.46 2.27
C CYS A 157 -1.24 -1.62 1.28
N LEU A 158 -0.76 -1.33 0.09
CA LEU A 158 -0.24 -2.33 -0.83
C LEU A 158 1.24 -2.56 -0.57
N CYS A 159 1.53 -3.12 0.60
CA CYS A 159 2.87 -3.33 1.13
C CYS A 159 2.89 -4.51 2.12
N THR A 160 4.08 -4.96 2.52
CA THR A 160 4.19 -5.98 3.57
C THR A 160 3.68 -5.43 4.91
N THR A 161 2.77 -6.17 5.54
CA THR A 161 2.16 -5.88 6.84
C THR A 161 2.32 -7.07 7.78
N GLY A 162 1.91 -6.89 9.05
CA GLY A 162 1.98 -7.96 10.05
C GLY A 162 3.41 -8.36 10.43
N ILE A 163 4.39 -7.49 10.17
CA ILE A 163 5.81 -7.82 10.36
C ILE A 163 6.09 -7.95 11.86
N PRO A 164 6.44 -9.15 12.37
CA PRO A 164 6.72 -9.32 13.79
C PRO A 164 7.98 -8.54 14.20
N PRO A 165 8.21 -8.29 15.51
CA PRO A 165 9.47 -7.74 15.97
C PRO A 165 10.66 -8.54 15.44
N LEU A 166 11.63 -7.83 14.83
CA LEU A 166 12.75 -8.46 14.16
C LEU A 166 13.84 -8.79 15.19
N LEU A 167 14.03 -10.07 15.47
CA LEU A 167 15.06 -10.55 16.40
C LEU A 167 16.49 -10.26 15.89
N ALA A 168 17.45 -10.17 16.80
CA ALA A 168 18.86 -9.98 16.47
C ALA A 168 19.35 -11.07 15.48
N GLY A 169 20.07 -10.65 14.44
CA GLY A 169 20.58 -11.52 13.38
C GLY A 169 19.54 -12.04 12.39
N LYS A 170 18.25 -11.71 12.56
CA LYS A 170 17.19 -12.14 11.63
C LYS A 170 16.99 -11.14 10.50
N THR A 171 16.45 -11.66 9.41
CA THR A 171 16.09 -10.93 8.19
C THR A 171 14.63 -11.15 7.88
N THR A 172 13.96 -10.12 7.35
CA THR A 172 12.61 -10.21 6.78
C THR A 172 12.61 -9.60 5.39
N SER A 173 11.86 -10.20 4.47
CA SER A 173 11.64 -9.68 3.12
C SER A 173 10.39 -8.81 3.08
N VAL A 174 10.48 -7.68 2.40
CA VAL A 174 9.38 -6.71 2.29
C VAL A 174 9.18 -6.24 0.87
N PHE A 175 7.93 -5.95 0.52
CA PHE A 175 7.57 -5.26 -0.71
C PHE A 175 6.76 -3.99 -0.41
N MET A 176 6.87 -3.02 -1.30
CA MET A 176 6.17 -1.73 -1.23
C MET A 176 5.76 -1.30 -2.63
N GLN A 177 4.47 -1.03 -2.84
CA GLN A 177 3.97 -0.54 -4.13
C GLN A 177 3.59 0.94 -4.09
N PHE A 178 4.02 1.68 -5.10
CA PHE A 178 3.81 3.11 -5.26
C PHE A 178 3.16 3.40 -6.61
N PRO A 179 2.45 4.53 -6.78
CA PRO A 179 2.17 5.05 -8.12
C PRO A 179 3.48 5.25 -8.89
N ALA A 180 3.51 4.88 -10.17
CA ALA A 180 4.71 5.09 -10.98
C ALA A 180 4.93 6.59 -11.24
N PRO A 181 6.15 7.12 -10.98
CA PRO A 181 6.59 8.38 -11.56
C PRO A 181 6.62 8.30 -13.10
N PRO A 182 6.63 9.44 -13.81
CA PRO A 182 6.74 9.47 -15.26
C PRO A 182 7.91 8.62 -15.79
N GLU A 183 7.78 8.08 -17.00
CA GLU A 183 8.81 7.26 -17.66
C GLU A 183 10.18 7.94 -17.74
N THR A 184 10.20 9.28 -17.77
CA THR A 184 11.43 10.08 -17.78
C THR A 184 12.18 10.06 -16.44
N THR A 185 11.57 9.57 -15.36
CA THR A 185 12.15 9.53 -14.01
C THR A 185 12.89 8.23 -13.79
N THR A 186 14.18 8.17 -14.03
CA THR A 186 14.96 6.92 -13.89
C THR A 186 15.53 6.70 -12.49
N GLU A 187 15.40 7.67 -11.60
CA GLU A 187 15.92 7.63 -10.24
C GLU A 187 15.00 8.39 -9.28
N VAL A 188 14.82 7.84 -8.08
CA VAL A 188 14.04 8.44 -6.99
C VAL A 188 14.79 8.30 -5.68
N ASP A 189 14.55 9.22 -4.76
CA ASP A 189 15.00 9.06 -3.37
C ASP A 189 13.98 8.23 -2.61
N PHE A 190 14.41 7.10 -2.06
CA PHE A 190 13.64 6.24 -1.18
C PHE A 190 13.86 6.63 0.29
N THR A 191 12.76 6.64 1.05
CA THR A 191 12.78 6.79 2.51
C THR A 191 11.91 5.73 3.17
N LEU A 192 12.36 5.18 4.28
CA LEU A 192 11.55 4.45 5.25
C LEU A 192 11.82 5.07 6.63
N PRO A 193 10.81 5.29 7.50
CA PRO A 193 11.05 5.79 8.84
C PRO A 193 12.12 4.95 9.57
N THR A 194 12.92 5.59 10.42
CA THR A 194 14.10 5.04 11.13
C THR A 194 15.32 4.71 10.27
N PHE A 195 15.24 4.75 8.93
CA PHE A 195 16.37 4.57 8.02
C PHE A 195 16.84 5.90 7.44
N ALA A 196 18.10 5.95 7.02
CA ALA A 196 18.58 7.03 6.17
C ALA A 196 17.88 7.01 4.79
N THR A 197 17.95 8.13 4.07
CA THR A 197 17.47 8.24 2.68
C THR A 197 18.53 7.72 1.72
N THR A 198 18.11 7.07 0.62
CA THR A 198 19.01 6.67 -0.48
C THR A 198 18.37 6.93 -1.82
N SER A 199 19.17 7.17 -2.85
CA SER A 199 18.69 7.18 -4.23
C SER A 199 18.62 5.74 -4.77
N VAL A 200 17.59 5.45 -5.55
CA VAL A 200 17.28 4.14 -6.11
C VAL A 200 16.95 4.31 -7.59
N LYS A 201 17.63 3.53 -8.44
CA LYS A 201 17.31 3.47 -9.86
C LYS A 201 16.06 2.66 -10.10
N ILE A 202 15.19 3.17 -10.97
CA ILE A 202 13.97 2.49 -11.41
C ILE A 202 14.28 1.80 -12.73
N SER A 203 13.83 0.56 -12.84
CA SER A 203 13.82 -0.21 -14.08
C SER A 203 12.40 -0.42 -14.57
N GLY A 204 12.23 -0.82 -15.84
CA GLY A 204 10.91 -0.98 -16.45
C GLY A 204 10.43 0.33 -17.06
#